data_AF-A0A923BN39-F1
#
_entry.id   AF-A0A923BN39-F1
#
_cell.length_a   1.000
_cell.length_b   1.000
_cell.length_c   1.000
_cell.angle_alpha   90.00
_cell.angle_beta   90.00
_cell.angle_gamma   90.00
#
_symmetry.space_group_name_H-M   'P 1'
#
loop_
_entity.id
_entity.type
_entity.pdbx_description
1 polymer ?
#
loop_
_entity_poly.entity_id
_entity_poly.type
_entity_poly.pdbx_seq_one_letter_code
_entity_poly.pdbx_strand_id
1 'polypeptide(L)'
;MKSNLPRAVFAINTLIDSNNERFQFYKEAASSARDMELKLLFMKYAIQAQSFTTYLNSWLSAYGAVYTPATARTLSFSKLWNQLKRSIALDERQLALKECEQLERNTLKKYQTSLAMSFFPAEAETDIKKQLNELQTAFQGINEVRIAFSRSLQIA
;
A
#
# COMPACT_ATOMS: atom_id res chain seq x y z
N MET A 1 -28.95 -18.93 -3.49
CA MET A 1 -27.57 -18.39 -3.50
C MET A 1 -27.57 -17.11 -2.69
N LYS A 2 -27.03 -17.11 -1.45
CA LYS A 2 -27.00 -15.88 -0.63
C LYS A 2 -25.99 -14.93 -1.27
N SER A 3 -26.42 -13.70 -1.54
CA SER A 3 -25.58 -12.65 -2.13
C SER A 3 -24.30 -12.43 -1.29
N ASN A 4 -23.14 -12.79 -1.83
CA ASN A 4 -21.81 -12.48 -1.25
C ASN A 4 -21.32 -11.08 -1.66
N LEU A 5 -22.11 -10.36 -2.47
CA LEU A 5 -21.80 -9.04 -3.01
C LEU A 5 -21.41 -8.02 -1.93
N PRO A 6 -22.08 -7.93 -0.76
CA PRO A 6 -21.69 -6.97 0.27
C PRO A 6 -20.28 -7.22 0.82
N ARG A 7 -19.86 -8.49 0.92
CA ARG A 7 -18.51 -8.85 1.39
C ARG A 7 -17.45 -8.51 0.35
N ALA A 8 -17.69 -8.83 -0.92
CA ALA A 8 -16.79 -8.48 -2.01
C ALA A 8 -16.62 -6.95 -2.14
N VAL A 9 -17.72 -6.19 -2.07
CA VAL A 9 -17.70 -4.73 -2.09
C VAL A 9 -16.93 -4.18 -0.88
N PHE A 10 -17.17 -4.70 0.33
CA PHE A 10 -16.43 -4.28 1.53
C PHE A 10 -14.92 -4.57 1.42
N ALA A 11 -14.57 -5.75 0.91
CA ALA A 11 -13.18 -6.13 0.71
C ALA A 11 -12.50 -5.21 -0.31
N ILE A 12 -13.13 -4.95 -1.45
CA ILE A 12 -12.57 -4.05 -2.47
C ILE A 12 -12.40 -2.63 -1.94
N ASN A 13 -13.39 -2.09 -1.21
CA ASN A 13 -13.24 -0.80 -0.52
C ASN A 13 -12.04 -0.81 0.43
N THR A 14 -11.85 -1.90 1.17
CA THR A 14 -10.69 -2.06 2.06
C THR A 14 -9.36 -2.09 1.32
N LEU A 15 -9.30 -2.69 0.14
CA LEU A 15 -8.11 -2.70 -0.71
C LEU A 15 -7.85 -1.30 -1.30
N ILE A 16 -8.89 -0.61 -1.78
CA ILE A 16 -8.78 0.77 -2.30
C ILE A 16 -8.26 1.71 -1.20
N ASP A 17 -8.85 1.65 0.00
CA ASP A 17 -8.40 2.44 1.15
C ASP A 17 -6.90 2.23 1.41
N SER A 18 -6.43 0.98 1.31
CA SER A 18 -5.02 0.64 1.56
C SER A 18 -4.09 1.14 0.47
N ASN A 19 -4.52 1.08 -0.80
CA ASN A 19 -3.75 1.65 -1.90
C ASN A 19 -3.76 3.18 -1.86
N ASN A 20 -4.83 3.82 -1.40
CA ASN A 20 -4.86 5.26 -1.19
C ASN A 20 -3.88 5.69 -0.09
N GLU A 21 -3.84 4.97 1.04
CA GLU A 21 -2.82 5.14 2.08
C GLU A 21 -1.41 5.01 1.50
N ARG A 22 -1.19 3.94 0.71
CA ARG A 22 0.10 3.61 0.09
C ARG A 22 0.54 4.67 -0.93
N PHE A 23 -0.37 5.14 -1.79
CA PHE A 23 -0.12 6.19 -2.77
C PHE A 23 0.35 7.48 -2.10
N GLN A 24 -0.39 7.95 -1.10
CA GLN A 24 -0.07 9.22 -0.45
C GLN A 24 1.26 9.14 0.30
N PHE A 25 1.48 8.05 1.05
CA PHE A 25 2.74 7.83 1.75
C PHE A 25 3.93 7.88 0.79
N TYR A 26 3.89 7.15 -0.33
CA TYR A 26 5.00 7.13 -1.27
C TYR A 26 5.17 8.43 -2.06
N LYS A 27 4.07 9.11 -2.39
CA LYS A 27 4.12 10.42 -3.02
C LYS A 27 4.84 11.43 -2.11
N GLU A 28 4.52 11.40 -0.82
CA GLU A 28 5.15 12.26 0.18
C GLU A 28 6.62 11.88 0.44
N ALA A 29 6.91 10.58 0.59
CA ALA A 29 8.27 10.08 0.74
C ALA A 29 9.15 10.47 -0.46
N ALA A 30 8.63 10.36 -1.69
CA ALA A 30 9.32 10.79 -2.91
C ALA A 30 9.59 12.31 -2.93
N SER A 31 8.65 13.12 -2.43
CA SER A 31 8.84 14.58 -2.37
C SER A 31 9.92 15.00 -1.37
N SER A 32 10.13 14.19 -0.33
CA SER A 32 11.09 14.47 0.75
C SER A 32 12.44 13.76 0.56
N ALA A 33 12.52 12.78 -0.33
CA ALA A 33 13.73 12.01 -0.59
C ALA A 33 14.79 12.87 -1.29
N ARG A 34 15.98 12.94 -0.68
CA ARG A 34 17.18 13.56 -1.27
C ARG A 34 17.93 12.61 -2.20
N ASP A 35 17.86 11.32 -1.90
CA ASP A 35 18.47 10.26 -2.68
C ASP A 35 17.63 9.99 -3.95
N MET A 36 18.26 10.05 -5.12
CA MET A 36 17.56 9.93 -6.40
C MET A 36 16.99 8.52 -6.61
N GLU A 37 17.70 7.48 -6.19
CA GLU A 37 17.25 6.09 -6.34
C GLU A 37 16.03 5.82 -5.46
N LEU A 38 16.07 6.26 -4.20
CA LEU A 38 14.91 6.17 -3.31
C LEU A 38 13.72 6.97 -3.82
N LYS A 39 13.96 8.17 -4.36
CA LYS A 39 12.91 9.00 -4.95
C LYS A 39 12.21 8.27 -6.10
N LEU A 40 12.99 7.69 -7.03
CA LEU A 40 12.46 6.93 -8.16
C LEU A 40 11.69 5.68 -7.69
N LEU A 41 12.22 4.96 -6.68
CA LEU A 41 11.57 3.80 -6.09
C LEU A 41 10.21 4.16 -5.47
N PHE A 42 10.15 5.24 -4.70
CA PHE A 42 8.90 5.71 -4.09
C PHE A 42 7.91 6.19 -5.15
N MET A 43 8.35 6.91 -6.18
CA MET A 43 7.48 7.30 -7.30
C MET A 43 6.89 6.08 -8.01
N LYS A 44 7.69 5.04 -8.25
CA LYS A 44 7.23 3.77 -8.83
C LYS A 44 6.11 3.14 -8.00
N TYR A 45 6.27 3.06 -6.68
CA TYR A 45 5.25 2.48 -5.80
C TYR A 45 4.01 3.35 -5.62
N ALA A 46 4.14 4.67 -5.70
CA ALA A 46 2.98 5.57 -5.78
C ALA A 46 2.16 5.28 -7.05
N ILE A 47 2.79 5.23 -8.22
CA ILE A 47 2.12 4.95 -9.49
C ILE A 47 1.44 3.57 -9.47
N GLN A 48 2.12 2.56 -8.91
CA GLN A 48 1.54 1.21 -8.73
C GLN A 48 0.29 1.24 -7.83
N ALA A 49 0.35 1.94 -6.69
CA ALA A 49 -0.80 2.03 -5.79
C ALA A 49 -1.99 2.73 -6.47
N GLN A 50 -1.72 3.79 -7.25
CA GLN A 50 -2.76 4.48 -8.01
C GLN A 50 -3.39 3.57 -9.08
N SER A 51 -2.59 2.78 -9.81
CA SER A 51 -3.11 1.86 -10.82
C SER A 51 -4.00 0.78 -10.19
N PHE A 52 -3.62 0.25 -9.03
CA PHE A 52 -4.44 -0.73 -8.29
C PHE A 52 -5.78 -0.14 -7.87
N THR A 53 -5.79 1.10 -7.34
CA THR A 53 -7.02 1.82 -7.03
C THR A 53 -7.93 1.95 -8.26
N THR A 54 -7.39 2.25 -9.44
CA THR A 54 -8.19 2.34 -10.67
C THR A 54 -8.86 1.01 -11.03
N TYR A 55 -8.10 -0.10 -11.02
CA TYR A 55 -8.65 -1.43 -11.31
C TYR A 55 -9.68 -1.88 -10.27
N LEU A 56 -9.44 -1.60 -8.99
CA LEU A 56 -10.38 -1.96 -7.93
C LEU A 56 -11.69 -1.16 -8.05
N ASN A 57 -11.63 0.10 -8.48
CA ASN A 57 -12.82 0.91 -8.75
C ASN A 57 -13.63 0.39 -9.95
N SER A 58 -12.99 -0.14 -11.00
CA SER A 58 -13.73 -0.76 -12.10
C SER A 58 -14.50 -1.98 -11.63
N TRP A 59 -13.95 -2.76 -10.70
CA TRP A 59 -14.67 -3.88 -10.08
C TRP A 59 -15.87 -3.42 -9.24
N LEU A 60 -15.73 -2.37 -8.41
CA LEU A 60 -16.89 -1.79 -7.70
C LEU A 60 -17.98 -1.36 -8.66
N SER A 61 -17.60 -0.67 -9.74
CA SER A 61 -18.54 -0.20 -10.76
C SER A 61 -19.27 -1.37 -11.42
N ALA A 62 -18.56 -2.46 -11.73
CA ALA A 62 -19.15 -3.70 -12.26
C ALA A 62 -20.13 -4.37 -11.28
N TYR A 63 -19.96 -4.17 -9.97
CA TYR A 63 -20.91 -4.60 -8.93
C TYR A 63 -22.08 -3.64 -8.69
N GLY A 64 -22.18 -2.54 -9.46
CA GLY A 64 -23.17 -1.49 -9.21
C GLY A 64 -22.91 -0.73 -7.90
N ALA A 65 -21.68 -0.75 -7.40
CA ALA A 65 -21.25 -0.07 -6.19
C ALA A 65 -20.29 1.08 -6.54
N VAL A 66 -20.16 2.03 -5.62
CA VAL A 66 -19.17 3.11 -5.68
C VAL A 66 -18.26 3.03 -4.46
N TYR A 67 -17.03 3.53 -4.62
CA TYR A 67 -16.10 3.60 -3.52
C TYR A 67 -16.65 4.44 -2.37
N THR A 68 -16.65 3.85 -1.17
CA THR A 68 -17.08 4.47 0.07
C THR A 68 -15.92 4.37 1.06
N PRO A 69 -15.18 5.47 1.30
CA PRO A 69 -14.06 5.48 2.21
C PRO A 69 -14.47 5.02 3.60
N ALA A 70 -13.66 4.19 4.27
CA ALA A 70 -13.88 3.90 5.67
C ALA A 70 -13.62 5.17 6.52
N THR A 71 -14.62 5.64 7.26
CA THR A 71 -14.58 6.86 8.09
C THR A 71 -13.42 6.90 9.10
N ALA A 72 -12.87 5.74 9.50
CA ALA A 72 -11.76 5.65 10.45
C ALA A 72 -10.37 5.88 9.83
N ARG A 73 -10.19 5.70 8.51
CA ARG A 73 -8.85 5.63 7.88
C ARG A 73 -8.26 6.97 7.48
N THR A 74 -9.10 7.99 7.25
CA THR A 74 -8.67 9.38 7.03
C THR A 74 -7.81 9.92 8.19
N LEU A 75 -7.98 9.37 9.41
CA LEU A 75 -7.18 9.71 10.60
C LEU A 75 -5.84 8.96 10.71
N SER A 76 -5.68 7.80 10.04
CA SER A 76 -4.43 7.02 10.08
C SER A 76 -3.37 7.65 9.19
N PHE A 77 -3.78 8.20 8.05
CA PHE A 77 -2.90 8.87 7.10
C PHE A 77 -2.17 10.07 7.72
N SER A 78 -2.89 10.95 8.42
CA SER A 78 -2.27 12.11 9.07
C SER A 78 -1.27 11.71 10.15
N LYS A 79 -1.49 10.58 10.84
CA LYS A 79 -0.55 10.03 11.82
C LYS A 79 0.70 9.45 11.15
N LEU A 80 0.55 8.64 10.10
CA LEU A 80 1.67 8.12 9.30
C LEU A 80 2.52 9.26 8.73
N TRP A 81 1.88 10.30 8.19
CA TRP A 81 2.59 11.48 7.67
C TRP A 81 3.31 12.28 8.77
N ASN A 82 2.65 12.52 9.89
CA ASN A 82 3.27 13.21 11.03
C ASN A 82 4.44 12.42 11.62
N GLN A 83 4.35 11.09 11.66
CA GLN A 83 5.46 10.23 12.06
C GLN A 83 6.62 10.36 11.08
N LEU A 84 6.37 10.23 9.77
CA LEU A 84 7.40 10.37 8.74
C LEU A 84 8.10 11.74 8.81
N LYS A 85 7.35 12.83 8.96
CA LYS A 85 7.90 14.19 9.14
C LYS A 85 8.79 14.33 10.37
N ARG A 86 8.39 13.75 11.50
CA ARG A 86 9.18 13.77 12.75
C ARG A 86 10.47 12.98 12.59
N SER A 87 10.42 11.84 11.90
CA SER A 87 11.57 10.96 11.63
C SER A 87 12.58 11.58 10.64
N ILE A 88 12.11 12.36 9.66
CA ILE A 88 12.98 13.02 8.68
C ILE A 88 13.73 14.22 9.29
N ALA A 89 13.21 14.83 10.35
CA ALA A 89 13.86 15.96 11.03
C ALA A 89 15.10 15.56 11.87
N LEU A 90 15.27 14.26 12.17
CA LEU A 90 16.37 13.67 12.92
C LEU A 90 16.93 12.49 12.13
N ASP A 91 17.75 12.73 11.10
CA ASP A 91 18.68 11.81 10.40
C ASP A 91 18.35 10.31 10.18
N GLU A 92 17.12 9.85 10.34
CA GLU A 92 16.80 8.42 10.45
C GLU A 92 16.19 7.88 9.16
N ARG A 93 16.98 7.83 8.08
CA ARG A 93 16.65 7.07 6.86
C ARG A 93 16.21 5.63 7.19
N GLN A 94 16.77 5.04 8.25
CA GLN A 94 16.40 3.72 8.74
C GLN A 94 14.94 3.67 9.24
N LEU A 95 14.48 4.71 9.94
CA LEU A 95 13.11 4.79 10.44
C LEU A 95 12.14 4.96 9.27
N ALA A 96 12.46 5.79 8.29
CA ALA A 96 11.64 5.93 7.07
C ALA A 96 11.49 4.59 6.32
N LEU A 97 12.59 3.84 6.14
CA LEU A 97 12.56 2.53 5.48
C LEU A 97 11.80 1.47 6.31
N LYS A 98 11.85 1.55 7.64
CA LYS A 98 11.05 0.71 8.54
C LYS A 98 9.55 1.00 8.42
N GLU A 99 9.17 2.27 8.33
CA GLU A 99 7.77 2.66 8.09
C GLU A 99 7.27 2.19 6.72
N CYS A 100 8.12 2.29 5.68
CA CYS A 100 7.82 1.71 4.35
C CYS A 100 7.54 0.20 4.48
N GLU A 101 8.42 -0.54 5.14
CA GLU A 101 8.26 -1.98 5.34
C GLU A 101 6.94 -2.31 6.05
N GLN A 102 6.61 -1.57 7.11
CA GLN A 102 5.41 -1.79 7.90
C GLN A 102 4.14 -1.50 7.08
N LEU A 103 4.14 -0.43 6.28
CA LEU A 103 3.06 -0.10 5.36
C LEU A 103 2.82 -1.21 4.34
N GLU A 104 3.88 -1.71 3.72
CA GLU A 104 3.83 -2.82 2.76
C GLU A 104 3.27 -4.09 3.40
N ARG A 105 3.82 -4.48 4.57
CA ARG A 105 3.37 -5.64 5.34
C ARG A 105 1.87 -5.55 5.68
N ASN A 106 1.42 -4.38 6.11
CA ASN A 106 0.02 -4.15 6.45
C ASN A 106 -0.88 -4.26 5.22
N THR A 107 -0.44 -3.71 4.08
CA THR A 107 -1.18 -3.78 2.81
C THR A 107 -1.29 -5.23 2.35
N LEU A 108 -0.20 -5.99 2.36
CA LEU A 108 -0.19 -7.42 2.05
C LEU A 108 -1.19 -8.21 2.90
N LYS A 109 -1.19 -7.98 4.22
CA LYS A 109 -2.11 -8.65 5.15
C LYS A 109 -3.57 -8.37 4.80
N LYS A 110 -3.92 -7.13 4.42
CA LYS A 110 -5.28 -6.76 4.01
C LYS A 110 -5.69 -7.43 2.70
N TYR A 111 -4.78 -7.57 1.73
CA TYR A 111 -5.03 -8.35 0.50
C TYR A 111 -5.27 -9.83 0.80
N GLN A 112 -4.38 -10.45 1.56
CA GLN A 112 -4.50 -11.86 1.96
C GLN A 112 -5.81 -12.13 2.71
N THR A 113 -6.16 -11.24 3.64
CA THR A 113 -7.41 -11.35 4.41
C THR A 113 -8.63 -11.17 3.51
N SER A 114 -8.59 -10.23 2.57
CA SER A 114 -9.69 -9.99 1.62
C SER A 114 -9.95 -11.21 0.74
N LEU A 115 -8.89 -11.83 0.21
CA LEU A 115 -8.97 -13.07 -0.58
C LEU A 115 -9.42 -14.28 0.24
N ALA A 116 -9.09 -14.36 1.53
CA ALA A 116 -9.51 -15.46 2.39
C ALA A 116 -10.96 -15.33 2.87
N MET A 117 -11.43 -14.10 3.10
CA MET A 117 -12.71 -13.83 3.77
C MET A 117 -13.86 -13.49 2.81
N SER A 118 -13.57 -13.26 1.53
CA SER A 118 -14.55 -12.85 0.52
C SER A 118 -14.52 -13.76 -0.69
N PHE A 119 -15.66 -13.88 -1.35
CA PHE A 119 -15.78 -14.57 -2.61
C PHE A 119 -15.86 -13.53 -3.72
N PHE A 120 -14.91 -13.57 -4.64
CA PHE A 120 -14.89 -12.73 -5.83
C PHE A 120 -15.27 -13.57 -7.06
N PRO A 121 -15.91 -12.99 -8.08
CA PRO A 121 -15.89 -13.53 -9.44
C PRO A 121 -14.46 -13.81 -9.90
N ALA A 122 -14.32 -14.81 -10.76
CA ALA A 122 -13.02 -15.33 -11.18
C ALA A 122 -12.10 -14.26 -11.77
N GLU A 123 -12.62 -13.34 -12.59
CA GLU A 123 -11.79 -12.28 -13.17
C GLU A 123 -11.29 -11.30 -12.10
N ALA A 124 -12.18 -10.87 -11.19
CA ALA A 124 -11.81 -9.97 -10.09
C ALA A 124 -10.80 -10.62 -9.13
N GLU A 125 -10.98 -11.91 -8.81
CA GLU A 125 -10.03 -12.65 -7.98
C GLU A 125 -8.65 -12.74 -8.63
N THR A 126 -8.61 -12.97 -9.95
CA THR A 126 -7.38 -13.05 -10.73
C THR A 126 -6.61 -11.74 -10.69
N ASP A 127 -7.30 -10.62 -10.91
CA ASP A 127 -6.70 -9.28 -10.82
C ASP A 127 -6.19 -8.97 -9.42
N ILE A 128 -6.98 -9.27 -8.37
CA ILE A 128 -6.57 -9.04 -6.98
C ILE A 128 -5.35 -9.89 -6.62
N LYS A 129 -5.28 -11.15 -7.08
CA LYS A 129 -4.11 -12.02 -6.90
C LYS A 129 -2.87 -11.48 -7.63
N LYS A 130 -3.04 -10.94 -8.84
CA LYS A 130 -1.94 -10.28 -9.56
C LYS A 130 -1.39 -9.09 -8.76
N GLN A 131 -2.27 -8.23 -8.25
CA GLN A 131 -1.87 -7.12 -7.38
C GLN A 131 -1.17 -7.61 -6.11
N LEU A 132 -1.66 -8.68 -5.47
CA LEU A 132 -1.00 -9.28 -4.31
C LEU A 132 0.44 -9.72 -4.62
N ASN A 133 0.67 -10.38 -5.75
CA ASN A 133 2.02 -10.81 -6.15
C ASN A 133 2.94 -9.60 -6.38
N GLU A 134 2.43 -8.55 -7.03
CA GLU A 134 3.18 -7.31 -7.24
C GLU A 134 3.51 -6.58 -5.93
N LEU A 135 2.60 -6.61 -4.94
CA LEU A 135 2.86 -6.10 -3.58
C LEU A 135 3.94 -6.91 -2.86
N GLN A 136 4.00 -8.23 -3.06
CA GLN A 136 5.05 -9.08 -2.48
C GLN A 136 6.42 -8.69 -3.02
N THR A 137 6.53 -8.45 -4.32
CA THR A 137 7.76 -7.93 -4.94
C THR A 137 8.12 -6.56 -4.38
N ALA A 138 7.15 -5.66 -4.21
CA ALA A 138 7.41 -4.34 -3.63
C ALA A 138 7.92 -4.41 -2.19
N PHE A 139 7.29 -5.26 -1.36
CA PHE A 139 7.72 -5.52 0.02
C PHE A 139 9.15 -6.06 0.08
N GLN A 140 9.48 -7.03 -0.77
CA GLN A 140 10.83 -7.60 -0.85
C GLN A 140 11.85 -6.51 -1.21
N GLY A 141 11.56 -5.69 -2.23
CA GLY A 141 12.45 -4.60 -2.63
C GLY A 141 12.70 -3.57 -1.52
N ILE A 142 11.66 -3.16 -0.78
CA ILE A 142 11.84 -2.26 0.38
C ILE A 142 12.69 -2.92 1.47
N ASN A 143 12.45 -4.20 1.75
CA ASN A 143 13.21 -4.92 2.78
C ASN A 143 14.70 -5.07 2.40
N GLU A 144 15.00 -5.33 1.13
CA GLU A 144 16.37 -5.37 0.62
C GLU A 144 17.09 -4.03 0.80
N VAL A 145 16.43 -2.93 0.40
CA VAL A 145 16.97 -1.57 0.59
C VAL A 145 17.21 -1.26 2.07
N ARG A 146 16.27 -1.63 2.95
CA ARG A 146 16.42 -1.45 4.41
C ARG A 146 17.59 -2.23 4.99
N ILE A 147 17.78 -3.48 4.56
CA ILE A 147 18.88 -4.33 5.02
C ILE A 147 20.22 -3.78 4.53
N ALA A 148 20.31 -3.41 3.25
CA ALA A 148 21.52 -2.82 2.67
C ALA A 148 21.92 -1.53 3.41
N PHE A 149 20.95 -0.65 3.68
CA PHE A 149 21.17 0.56 4.45
C PHE A 149 21.67 0.26 5.88
N SER A 150 21.01 -0.67 6.59
CA SER A 150 21.40 -1.04 7.95
C SER A 150 22.83 -1.62 8.02
N ARG A 151 23.25 -2.38 7.00
CA ARG A 151 24.62 -2.92 6.91
C ARG A 151 25.64 -1.81 6.67
N SER A 152 25.33 -0.82 5.84
CA SER A 152 26.26 0.30 5.56
C SER A 152 26.62 1.10 6.80
N LEU A 153 25.70 1.22 7.76
CA LEU A 153 25.93 1.90 9.05
C LEU A 153 26.78 1.10 10.04
N GLN A 154 26.92 -0.21 9.86
CA GLN A 154 27.74 -1.06 10.75
C GLN A 154 29.21 -1.09 10.33
N ILE A 155 29.52 -0.61 9.11
CA ILE A 155 30.85 -0.66 8.50
C ILE A 155 31.48 0.75 8.43
N ALA A 156 30.67 1.80 8.63
CA ALA A 156 31.09 3.20 8.70
C ALA A 156 31.43 3.60 10.15
#